data_AF-A0A950AVP0-F1
#
_entry.id   AF-A0A950AVP0-F1
#
_cell.length_a   1.000
_cell.length_b   1.000
_cell.length_c   1.000
_cell.angle_alpha   90.00
_cell.angle_beta   90.00
_cell.angle_gamma   90.00
#
_symmetry.space_group_name_H-M   'P 1'
#
loop_
_entity.id
_entity.type
_entity.pdbx_description
1 polymer ?
#
loop_
_entity_poly.entity_id
_entity_poly.type
_entity_poly.pdbx_seq_one_letter_code
_entity_poly.pdbx_strand_id
1 'polypeptide(L)'
;RSMRRWAVAMIAGAVVALPLTLPVLPVNDLANGSWEGKINKDLSATVGWRRVVRQLGGVAATLPPAERTRVVVFTGDYGAAGAVDLYGKSYGLPRVVSGHNNYWWWGPPRAADGATVIAVNLSEGYLRSLFTDVQPAGAVDTGFGVWTEERGEPIWVCRGQRRPWVVAWPAAKHYG
;
A
#
# COMPACT_ATOMS: atom_id res chain seq x y z
N ARG A 1 -24.57 14.55 -42.61
CA ARG A 1 -23.54 13.53 -42.94
C ARG A 1 -22.28 13.65 -42.08
N SER A 2 -21.91 14.85 -41.60
CA SER A 2 -20.77 15.07 -40.68
C SER A 2 -21.00 14.50 -39.26
N MET A 3 -22.20 14.69 -38.70
CA MET A 3 -22.54 14.24 -37.33
C MET A 3 -22.28 12.74 -37.10
N ARG A 4 -22.70 11.89 -38.06
CA ARG A 4 -22.50 10.43 -37.98
C ARG A 4 -21.01 10.05 -38.03
N ARG A 5 -20.18 10.78 -38.79
CA ARG A 5 -18.73 10.53 -38.84
C ARG A 5 -18.04 10.91 -37.53
N TRP A 6 -18.44 12.05 -36.94
CA TRP A 6 -17.96 12.47 -35.63
C TRP A 6 -18.39 11.52 -34.51
N ALA A 7 -19.65 11.07 -34.52
CA ALA A 7 -20.13 10.08 -33.57
C ALA A 7 -19.34 8.76 -33.65
N VAL A 8 -19.08 8.26 -34.86
CA VAL A 8 -18.25 7.06 -35.06
C VAL A 8 -16.82 7.28 -34.56
N ALA A 9 -16.21 8.43 -34.85
CA ALA A 9 -14.86 8.74 -34.39
C ALA A 9 -14.78 8.83 -32.85
N MET A 10 -15.76 9.45 -32.20
CA MET A 10 -15.83 9.54 -30.73
C MET A 10 -16.02 8.17 -30.08
N ILE A 11 -16.91 7.32 -30.63
CA ILE A 11 -17.11 5.96 -30.12
C ILE A 11 -15.84 5.13 -30.29
N ALA A 12 -15.21 5.18 -31.47
CA ALA A 12 -13.96 4.47 -31.71
C ALA A 12 -12.85 4.93 -30.75
N GLY A 13 -12.72 6.24 -30.53
CA GLY A 13 -11.78 6.80 -29.56
C GLY A 13 -12.06 6.33 -28.13
N ALA A 14 -13.33 6.32 -27.72
CA ALA A 14 -13.73 5.82 -26.40
C ALA A 14 -13.39 4.33 -26.23
N VAL A 15 -13.68 3.50 -27.23
CA VAL A 15 -13.36 2.06 -27.20
C VAL A 15 -11.86 1.81 -27.03
N VAL A 16 -11.01 2.61 -27.68
CA VAL A 16 -9.55 2.52 -27.53
C VAL A 16 -9.09 3.00 -26.16
N ALA A 17 -9.72 4.04 -25.61
CA ALA A 17 -9.36 4.61 -24.31
C ALA A 17 -9.81 3.77 -23.10
N LEU A 18 -10.90 2.98 -23.24
CA LEU A 18 -11.47 2.16 -22.17
C LEU A 18 -10.44 1.24 -21.48
N PRO A 19 -9.71 0.34 -22.18
CA PRO A 19 -8.74 -0.55 -21.54
C PRO A 19 -7.52 0.16 -20.96
N LEU A 20 -7.26 1.41 -21.36
CA LEU A 20 -6.16 2.22 -20.83
C LEU A 20 -6.53 2.91 -19.51
N THR A 21 -7.82 3.13 -19.26
CA THR A 21 -8.32 4.01 -18.19
C THR A 21 -9.22 3.32 -17.18
N LEU A 22 -9.94 2.27 -17.58
CA LEU A 22 -10.85 1.53 -16.73
C LEU A 22 -10.38 0.07 -16.55
N PRO A 23 -10.69 -0.56 -15.40
CA PRO A 23 -10.38 -1.96 -15.14
C PRO A 23 -11.37 -2.90 -15.86
N VAL A 24 -11.49 -2.74 -17.19
CA VAL A 24 -12.34 -3.59 -18.04
C VAL A 24 -11.63 -4.85 -18.52
N LEU A 25 -10.30 -4.91 -18.37
CA LEU A 25 -9.49 -6.07 -18.72
C LEU A 25 -9.44 -7.10 -17.59
N PRO A 26 -9.47 -8.41 -17.90
CA PRO A 26 -9.19 -9.47 -16.93
C PRO A 26 -7.81 -9.30 -16.27
N VAL A 27 -7.72 -9.65 -14.98
CA VAL A 27 -6.45 -9.56 -14.21
C VAL A 27 -5.31 -10.37 -14.83
N ASN A 28 -5.61 -11.49 -15.48
CA ASN A 28 -4.61 -12.31 -16.18
C ASN A 28 -4.01 -11.61 -17.40
N ASP A 29 -4.76 -10.73 -18.06
CA ASP A 29 -4.27 -9.96 -19.20
C ASP A 29 -3.36 -8.83 -18.72
N LEU A 30 -3.60 -8.29 -17.52
CA LEU A 30 -2.64 -7.41 -16.85
C LEU A 30 -1.35 -8.16 -16.53
N ALA A 31 -1.40 -9.41 -16.05
CA ALA A 31 -0.18 -10.16 -15.71
C ALA A 31 0.76 -10.35 -16.93
N ASN A 32 0.19 -10.46 -18.13
CA ASN A 32 0.95 -10.65 -19.38
C ASN A 32 1.26 -9.34 -20.12
N GLY A 33 0.51 -8.26 -19.87
CA GLY A 33 0.62 -6.97 -20.56
C GLY A 33 1.14 -5.80 -19.71
N SER A 34 1.18 -5.92 -18.38
CA SER A 34 1.47 -4.82 -17.45
C SER A 34 2.89 -4.79 -16.91
N TRP A 35 3.84 -5.49 -17.55
CA TRP A 35 5.27 -5.36 -17.22
C TRP A 35 5.64 -3.88 -17.12
N GLU A 36 6.10 -3.44 -15.96
CA GLU A 36 6.56 -2.07 -15.61
C GLU A 36 5.99 -0.95 -16.52
N GLY A 37 4.66 -0.83 -16.58
CA GLY A 37 4.03 0.37 -17.17
C GLY A 37 3.75 0.37 -18.68
N LYS A 38 3.62 -0.78 -19.37
CA LYS A 38 3.27 -0.76 -20.81
C LYS A 38 1.87 -0.25 -21.15
N ILE A 39 0.89 -0.37 -20.26
CA ILE A 39 -0.50 0.09 -20.50
C ILE A 39 -0.92 1.13 -19.46
N ASN A 40 -0.92 0.76 -18.18
CA ASN A 40 -1.22 1.66 -17.07
C ASN A 40 -0.74 1.04 -15.75
N LYS A 41 0.26 1.65 -15.11
CA LYS A 41 0.84 1.23 -13.82
C LYS A 41 -0.22 1.21 -12.71
N ASP A 42 -1.09 2.22 -12.68
CA ASP A 42 -2.05 2.42 -11.59
C ASP A 42 -3.14 1.34 -11.59
N LEU A 43 -3.50 0.80 -12.76
CA LEU A 43 -4.44 -0.33 -12.84
C LEU A 43 -3.87 -1.58 -12.16
N SER A 44 -2.59 -1.87 -12.37
CA SER A 44 -1.93 -3.03 -11.77
C SER A 44 -1.63 -2.83 -10.29
N ALA A 45 -1.27 -1.62 -9.87
CA ALA A 45 -0.94 -1.29 -8.47
C ALA A 45 -2.06 -1.66 -7.48
N THR A 46 -3.33 -1.63 -7.91
CA THR A 46 -4.49 -1.94 -7.05
C THR A 46 -4.82 -3.44 -6.95
N VAL A 47 -4.17 -4.28 -7.76
CA VAL A 47 -4.46 -5.71 -7.84
C VAL A 47 -3.99 -6.41 -6.57
N GLY A 48 -4.90 -7.15 -5.92
CA GLY A 48 -4.56 -7.93 -4.73
C GLY A 48 -4.56 -7.15 -3.42
N TRP A 49 -4.87 -5.84 -3.40
CA TRP A 49 -4.94 -5.02 -2.18
C TRP A 49 -5.69 -5.69 -1.03
N ARG A 50 -6.88 -6.27 -1.26
CA ARG A 50 -7.63 -6.97 -0.20
C ARG A 50 -6.84 -8.12 0.43
N ARG A 51 -6.02 -8.83 -0.36
CA ARG A 51 -5.15 -9.92 0.12
C ARG A 51 -3.93 -9.37 0.85
N VAL A 52 -3.33 -8.28 0.38
CA VAL A 52 -2.25 -7.57 1.09
C VAL A 52 -2.73 -7.15 2.48
N VAL A 53 -3.85 -6.44 2.55
CA VAL A 53 -4.40 -5.94 3.83
C VAL A 53 -4.81 -7.10 4.76
N ARG A 54 -5.33 -8.20 4.20
CA ARG A 54 -5.59 -9.42 4.98
C ARG A 54 -4.32 -10.00 5.61
N GLN A 55 -3.19 -9.99 4.90
CA GLN A 55 -1.91 -10.46 5.43
C GLN A 55 -1.44 -9.57 6.58
N LEU A 56 -1.53 -8.24 6.43
CA LEU A 56 -1.22 -7.29 7.51
C LEU A 56 -2.12 -7.52 8.74
N GLY A 57 -3.42 -7.75 8.54
CA GLY A 57 -4.35 -8.13 9.61
C GLY A 57 -4.00 -9.47 10.26
N GLY A 58 -3.55 -10.44 9.46
CA GLY A 58 -3.04 -11.73 9.95
C GLY A 58 -1.82 -11.56 10.84
N VAL A 59 -0.85 -10.72 10.44
CA VAL A 59 0.32 -10.38 11.27
C VAL A 59 -0.11 -9.66 12.55
N ALA A 60 -1.06 -8.72 12.47
CA ALA A 60 -1.60 -8.08 13.67
C ALA A 60 -2.24 -9.10 14.64
N ALA A 61 -2.93 -10.10 14.11
CA ALA A 61 -3.58 -11.13 14.91
C ALA A 61 -2.61 -12.07 15.64
N THR A 62 -1.37 -12.23 15.16
CA THR A 62 -0.35 -13.06 15.82
C THR A 62 0.38 -12.34 16.96
N LEU A 63 0.23 -11.02 17.08
CA LEU A 63 0.87 -10.24 18.15
C LEU A 63 0.33 -10.66 19.55
N PRO A 64 1.12 -10.49 20.62
CA PRO A 64 0.62 -10.61 21.98
C PRO A 64 -0.60 -9.70 22.24
N PRO A 65 -1.58 -10.11 23.06
CA PRO A 65 -2.80 -9.33 23.31
C PRO A 65 -2.54 -7.87 23.74
N ALA A 66 -1.51 -7.64 24.56
CA ALA A 66 -1.15 -6.29 24.99
C ALA A 66 -0.66 -5.41 23.83
N GLU A 67 0.09 -5.98 22.88
CA GLU A 67 0.59 -5.27 21.70
C GLU A 67 -0.54 -5.01 20.69
N ARG A 68 -1.49 -5.95 20.54
CA ARG A 68 -2.64 -5.81 19.62
C ARG A 68 -3.49 -4.57 19.86
N THR A 69 -3.63 -4.14 21.12
CA THR A 69 -4.39 -2.94 21.48
C THR A 69 -3.67 -1.63 21.10
N ARG A 70 -2.37 -1.69 20.84
CA ARG A 70 -1.51 -0.54 20.54
C ARG A 70 -0.59 -0.87 19.36
N VAL A 71 -1.22 -1.16 18.22
CA VAL A 71 -0.54 -1.40 16.95
C VAL A 71 -0.64 -0.17 16.03
N VAL A 72 0.37 0.05 15.21
CA VAL A 72 0.39 1.04 14.13
C VAL A 72 0.70 0.31 12.83
N VAL A 73 -0.01 0.63 11.75
CA VAL A 73 0.38 0.20 10.40
C VAL A 73 1.11 1.37 9.74
N PHE A 74 2.36 1.16 9.34
CA PHE A 74 3.19 2.17 8.70
C PHE A 74 3.62 1.71 7.31
N THR A 75 3.22 2.43 6.27
CA THR A 75 3.58 2.09 4.89
C THR A 75 4.55 3.11 4.31
N GLY A 76 5.50 2.63 3.51
CA GLY A 76 6.34 3.48 2.65
C GLY A 76 5.70 3.79 1.31
N ASP A 77 4.55 3.20 0.99
CA ASP A 77 3.81 3.51 -0.23
C ASP A 77 2.41 4.05 0.06
N TYR A 78 1.98 5.06 -0.71
CA TYR A 78 0.66 5.68 -0.56
C TYR A 78 -0.47 4.83 -1.14
N GLY A 79 -0.18 3.96 -2.12
CA GLY A 79 -1.08 2.94 -2.62
C GLY A 79 -1.35 1.88 -1.56
N ALA A 80 -0.30 1.34 -0.94
CA ALA A 80 -0.42 0.45 0.20
C ALA A 80 -1.19 1.11 1.37
N ALA A 81 -0.92 2.40 1.64
CA ALA A 81 -1.67 3.17 2.63
C ALA A 81 -3.16 3.24 2.26
N GLY A 82 -3.47 3.57 0.99
CA GLY A 82 -4.84 3.61 0.47
C GLY A 82 -5.56 2.27 0.58
N ALA A 83 -4.86 1.16 0.34
CA ALA A 83 -5.40 -0.18 0.52
C ALA A 83 -5.81 -0.42 1.98
N VAL A 84 -4.96 -0.07 2.94
CA VAL A 84 -5.24 -0.23 4.38
C VAL A 84 -6.36 0.68 4.84
N ASP A 85 -6.42 1.94 4.38
CA ASP A 85 -7.53 2.83 4.73
C ASP A 85 -8.88 2.32 4.16
N LEU A 86 -8.88 1.72 2.96
CA LEU A 86 -10.09 1.19 2.33
C LEU A 86 -10.56 -0.13 2.95
N TYR A 87 -9.64 -1.06 3.24
CA TYR A 87 -9.99 -2.44 3.63
C TYR A 87 -9.62 -2.81 5.08
N GLY A 88 -8.75 -2.04 5.74
CA GLY A 88 -8.10 -2.39 7.00
C GLY A 88 -9.09 -2.59 8.14
N LYS A 89 -10.16 -1.80 8.20
CA LYS A 89 -11.22 -1.93 9.21
C LYS A 89 -11.83 -3.34 9.24
N SER A 90 -12.00 -3.98 8.08
CA SER A 90 -12.56 -5.35 8.00
C SER A 90 -11.62 -6.43 8.53
N TYR A 91 -10.34 -6.10 8.71
CA TYR A 91 -9.31 -6.97 9.25
C TYR A 91 -8.80 -6.51 10.62
N GLY A 92 -9.53 -5.61 11.29
CA GLY A 92 -9.17 -5.12 12.63
C GLY A 92 -7.94 -4.23 12.68
N LEU A 93 -7.48 -3.71 11.53
CA LEU A 93 -6.35 -2.80 11.49
C LEU A 93 -6.76 -1.39 11.90
N PRO A 94 -5.90 -0.66 12.63
CA PRO A 94 -6.09 0.76 12.91
C PRO A 94 -5.92 1.58 11.63
N ARG A 95 -6.16 2.89 11.75
CA ARG A 95 -5.82 3.84 10.68
C ARG A 95 -4.33 3.73 10.36
N VAL A 96 -4.00 3.68 9.07
CA VAL A 96 -2.63 3.63 8.58
C VAL A 96 -1.94 4.98 8.73
N VAL A 97 -0.62 4.98 8.78
CA VAL A 97 0.20 6.17 8.55
C VAL A 97 1.18 5.92 7.41
N SER A 98 1.53 6.97 6.70
CA SER A 98 2.56 6.94 5.67
C SER A 98 3.22 8.29 5.54
N GLY A 99 4.53 8.28 5.26
CA GLY A 99 5.27 9.47 4.91
C GLY A 99 5.25 9.82 3.42
N HIS A 100 4.60 8.99 2.59
CA HIS A 100 4.59 9.14 1.15
C HIS A 100 3.54 10.17 0.71
N ASN A 101 3.93 11.13 -0.13
CA ASN A 101 3.05 12.10 -0.77
C ASN A 101 2.21 12.86 0.28
N ASN A 102 0.91 12.98 0.05
CA ASN A 102 0.02 13.74 0.90
C ASN A 102 -0.34 13.05 2.22
N TYR A 103 -0.07 11.75 2.38
CA TYR A 103 -0.28 11.06 3.66
C TYR A 103 0.55 11.68 4.78
N TRP A 104 1.73 12.22 4.46
CA TRP A 104 2.59 12.86 5.46
C TRP A 104 1.89 14.03 6.18
N TRP A 105 1.05 14.79 5.45
CA TRP A 105 0.31 15.93 6.00
C TRP A 105 -0.81 15.51 6.97
N TRP A 106 -1.21 14.25 6.99
CA TRP A 106 -2.16 13.74 7.98
C TRP A 106 -1.53 13.52 9.36
N GLY A 107 -0.21 13.66 9.45
CA GLY A 107 0.55 13.67 10.68
C GLY A 107 0.91 12.28 11.20
N PRO A 108 1.74 12.23 12.25
CA PRO A 108 2.20 10.99 12.83
C PRO A 108 1.06 10.19 13.50
N PRO A 109 1.31 8.91 13.84
CA PRO A 109 0.45 8.15 14.72
C PRO A 109 0.12 8.91 16.01
N ARG A 110 -1.17 9.05 16.33
CA ARG A 110 -1.61 9.74 17.56
C ARG A 110 -1.52 8.81 18.77
N ALA A 111 -0.92 9.29 19.86
CA ALA A 111 -0.80 8.55 21.13
C ALA A 111 -0.19 7.15 20.99
N ALA A 112 0.70 6.96 20.01
CA ALA A 112 1.26 5.66 19.65
C ALA A 112 2.78 5.58 19.85
N ASP A 113 3.36 6.47 20.66
CA ASP A 113 4.76 6.33 21.05
C ASP A 113 4.95 5.00 21.81
N GLY A 114 5.96 4.24 21.40
CA GLY A 114 6.25 2.91 21.92
C GLY A 114 5.28 1.81 21.48
N ALA A 115 4.34 2.09 20.57
CA ALA A 115 3.47 1.08 19.97
C ALA A 115 4.26 0.07 19.13
N THR A 116 3.69 -1.13 18.96
CA THR A 116 4.22 -2.09 17.98
C THR A 116 3.84 -1.61 16.59
N VAL A 117 4.80 -1.62 15.66
CA VAL A 117 4.58 -1.14 14.29
C VAL A 117 4.63 -2.30 13.32
N ILE A 118 3.59 -2.47 12.52
CA ILE A 118 3.60 -3.35 11.35
C ILE A 118 3.97 -2.48 10.17
N ALA A 119 5.09 -2.77 9.52
CA ALA A 119 5.64 -1.94 8.45
C ALA A 119 5.72 -2.70 7.13
N VAL A 120 5.47 -2.01 6.01
CA VAL A 120 5.57 -2.55 4.64
C VAL A 120 6.01 -1.46 3.68
N ASN A 121 6.63 -1.83 2.55
CA ASN A 121 7.25 -0.92 1.58
C ASN A 121 8.33 -0.02 2.20
N LEU A 122 9.01 -0.49 3.26
CA LEU A 122 10.04 0.26 3.97
C LEU A 122 11.28 -0.61 4.10
N SER A 123 12.45 -0.03 3.80
CA SER A 123 13.71 -0.75 3.90
C SER A 123 14.04 -1.06 5.35
N GLU A 124 14.65 -2.22 5.58
CA GLU A 124 15.10 -2.63 6.91
C GLU A 124 16.04 -1.58 7.54
N GLY A 125 16.95 -1.01 6.75
CA GLY A 125 17.86 0.05 7.20
C GLY A 125 17.12 1.28 7.71
N TYR A 126 16.09 1.74 7.01
CA TYR A 126 15.25 2.84 7.46
C TYR A 126 14.51 2.48 8.77
N LEU A 127 13.92 1.30 8.85
CA LEU A 127 13.23 0.83 10.07
C LEU A 127 14.19 0.73 11.26
N ARG A 128 15.41 0.23 11.07
CA ARG A 128 16.43 0.14 12.13
C ARG A 128 16.91 1.52 12.60
N SER A 129 16.79 2.56 11.78
CA SER A 129 17.03 3.94 12.22
C SER A 129 15.95 4.47 13.17
N LEU A 130 14.74 3.90 13.11
CA LEU A 130 13.58 4.30 13.91
C LEU A 130 13.35 3.39 15.14
N PHE A 131 13.70 2.12 15.03
CA PHE A 131 13.38 1.07 16.00
C PHE A 131 14.63 0.29 16.43
N THR A 132 14.64 -0.21 17.68
CA THR A 132 15.72 -1.07 18.18
C THR A 132 15.52 -2.53 17.78
N ASP A 133 14.27 -2.96 17.59
CA ASP A 133 13.90 -4.31 17.19
C ASP A 133 13.10 -4.26 15.89
N VAL A 134 13.57 -4.99 14.87
CA VAL A 134 12.96 -5.07 13.53
C VAL A 134 13.03 -6.53 13.11
N GLN A 135 11.86 -7.19 13.08
CA GLN A 135 11.74 -8.62 12.79
C GLN A 135 10.90 -8.84 11.53
N PRO A 136 11.32 -9.74 10.63
CA PRO A 136 10.50 -10.12 9.49
C PRO A 136 9.28 -10.90 9.97
N ALA A 137 8.12 -10.59 9.40
CA ALA A 137 6.83 -11.22 9.70
C ALA A 137 6.17 -11.85 8.46
N GLY A 138 6.93 -11.92 7.36
CA GLY A 138 6.49 -12.48 6.08
C GLY A 138 6.86 -11.56 4.93
N ALA A 139 6.37 -11.90 3.75
CA ALA A 139 6.44 -11.06 2.57
C ALA A 139 5.04 -10.98 1.93
N VAL A 140 4.74 -9.86 1.31
CA VAL A 140 3.45 -9.63 0.69
C VAL A 140 3.27 -10.53 -0.53
N ASP A 141 2.23 -11.36 -0.49
CA ASP A 141 1.75 -12.12 -1.63
C ASP A 141 0.43 -11.53 -2.14
N THR A 142 0.46 -10.91 -3.33
CA THR A 142 -0.73 -10.37 -3.97
C THR A 142 -1.65 -11.45 -4.52
N GLY A 143 -1.16 -12.69 -4.69
CA GLY A 143 -1.90 -13.82 -5.21
C GLY A 143 -2.06 -13.85 -6.71
N PHE A 144 -1.46 -12.89 -7.41
CA PHE A 144 -1.57 -12.73 -8.86
C PHE A 144 -0.18 -12.67 -9.48
N GLY A 145 -0.07 -13.12 -10.73
CA GLY A 145 1.14 -12.97 -11.54
C GLY A 145 1.43 -11.52 -11.96
N VAL A 146 0.59 -10.56 -11.55
CA VAL A 146 0.70 -9.13 -11.85
C VAL A 146 1.81 -8.51 -11.00
N TRP A 147 2.61 -7.64 -11.60
CA TRP A 147 3.59 -6.82 -10.87
C TRP A 147 2.85 -5.69 -10.11
N THR A 148 3.18 -5.50 -8.83
CA THR A 148 2.73 -4.37 -8.01
C THR A 148 3.88 -3.93 -7.12
N GLU A 149 3.82 -2.69 -6.62
CA GLU A 149 4.80 -2.08 -5.73
C GLU A 149 4.92 -2.83 -4.40
N GLU A 150 3.87 -3.49 -3.96
CA GLU A 150 3.87 -4.29 -2.74
C GLU A 150 4.28 -5.75 -2.97
N ARG A 151 4.29 -6.25 -4.21
CA ARG A 151 4.51 -7.69 -4.45
C ARG A 151 5.91 -8.09 -4.01
N GLY A 152 5.98 -9.03 -3.07
CA GLY A 152 7.23 -9.53 -2.53
C GLY A 152 7.86 -8.63 -1.46
N GLU A 153 7.27 -7.48 -1.17
CA GLU A 153 7.78 -6.57 -0.15
C GLU A 153 7.73 -7.23 1.24
N PRO A 154 8.79 -7.12 2.04
CA PRO A 154 8.79 -7.67 3.38
C PRO A 154 7.77 -6.95 4.28
N ILE A 155 7.07 -7.74 5.08
CA ILE A 155 6.26 -7.25 6.19
C ILE A 155 7.13 -7.34 7.43
N TRP A 156 7.27 -6.21 8.14
CA TRP A 156 8.07 -6.13 9.35
C TRP A 156 7.19 -5.92 10.58
N VAL A 157 7.63 -6.44 11.72
CA VAL A 157 7.15 -6.05 13.03
C VAL A 157 8.29 -5.34 13.75
N CYS A 158 8.05 -4.09 14.13
CA CYS A 158 9.05 -3.22 14.75
C CYS A 158 8.64 -2.82 16.17
N ARG A 159 9.61 -2.83 17.08
CA ARG A 159 9.46 -2.47 18.50
C ARG A 159 10.63 -1.63 19.00
N GLY A 160 10.46 -1.05 20.17
CA GLY A 160 11.50 -0.23 20.82
C GLY A 160 11.81 1.01 19.99
N GLN A 161 10.79 1.84 19.80
CA GLN A 161 10.90 3.11 19.09
C GLN A 161 11.99 3.98 19.75
N ARG A 162 12.99 4.41 18.95
CA ARG A 162 14.17 5.13 19.42
C ARG A 162 13.90 6.58 19.78
N ARG A 163 12.97 7.22 19.06
CA ARG A 163 12.55 8.61 19.27
C ARG A 163 11.05 8.74 19.08
N PRO A 164 10.36 9.61 19.84
CA PRO A 164 8.93 9.86 19.65
C PRO A 164 8.59 10.19 18.21
N TRP A 165 7.38 9.85 17.77
CA TRP A 165 6.94 10.07 16.39
C TRP A 165 7.04 11.52 15.97
N VAL A 166 6.74 12.47 16.87
CA VAL A 166 6.87 13.92 16.57
C VAL A 166 8.29 14.32 16.13
N VAL A 167 9.31 13.60 16.60
CA VAL A 167 10.72 13.84 16.24
C VAL A 167 11.11 13.08 14.97
N ALA A 168 10.60 11.86 14.79
CA ALA A 168 10.90 11.02 13.62
C ALA A 168 10.12 11.43 12.36
N TRP A 169 8.90 11.94 12.52
CA TRP A 169 7.94 12.20 11.44
C TRP A 169 8.43 13.14 10.35
N PRO A 170 9.16 14.25 10.64
CA PRO A 170 9.68 15.12 9.59
C PRO A 170 10.56 14.37 8.58
N ALA A 171 11.32 13.38 9.03
CA ALA A 171 12.19 12.56 8.18
C ALA A 171 11.44 11.42 7.45
N ALA A 172 10.18 11.17 7.77
CA ALA A 172 9.36 10.19 7.06
C ALA A 172 8.89 10.71 5.69
N LYS A 173 8.91 12.02 5.44
CA LYS A 173 8.39 12.62 4.21
C LYS A 173 9.17 12.19 2.97
N HIS A 174 8.48 11.65 1.98
CA HIS A 174 9.04 11.32 0.67
C HIS A 174 7.96 11.35 -0.43
N TYR A 175 8.38 11.33 -1.70
CA TYR A 175 7.51 11.49 -2.87
C TYR A 175 7.71 10.42 -3.96
N GLY A 176 8.60 9.46 -3.70
CA GLY A 176 8.98 8.40 -4.64
C GLY A 176 9.43 7.17 -3.89
#